data_AF-A0A2W4WT00-F1
#
_entry.id   AF-A0A2W4WT00-F1
#
_cell.length_a   1.000
_cell.length_b   1.000
_cell.length_c   1.000
_cell.angle_alpha   90.00
_cell.angle_beta   90.00
_cell.angle_gamma   90.00
#
_symmetry.space_group_name_H-M   'P 1'
#
loop_
_entity.id
_entity.type
_entity.pdbx_description
1 polymer ?
#
loop_
_entity_poly.entity_id
_entity_poly.type
_entity_poly.pdbx_seq_one_letter_code
_entity_poly.pdbx_strand_id
1 'polypeptide(L)'
;MDSQTKNYLIENAQSLFRDYLEKIPPGADDKPSLHRAYDLLVLLASGPNSAPALATYLKLSAHTIFEYMGVLESAGLPIARMSRTNQKATGRPITVFYLKQDID
;
A
#
# COMPACT_ATOMS: atom_id res chain seq x y z
N MET A 1 2.31 4.98 19.70
CA MET A 1 3.11 4.14 18.77
C MET A 1 4.56 4.27 19.20
N ASP A 2 5.02 3.26 19.92
CA ASP A 2 6.38 3.09 20.44
C ASP A 2 7.43 2.97 19.32
N SER A 3 8.67 3.34 19.61
CA SER A 3 9.77 3.37 18.65
C SER A 3 10.10 1.99 18.07
N GLN A 4 9.84 0.92 18.83
CA GLN A 4 10.07 -0.45 18.40
C GLN A 4 9.09 -0.86 17.29
N THR A 5 7.80 -0.56 17.47
CA THR A 5 6.80 -0.77 16.41
C THR A 5 7.15 0.03 15.17
N LYS A 6 7.54 1.31 15.30
CA LYS A 6 7.94 2.13 14.14
C LYS A 6 9.11 1.54 13.35
N ASN A 7 10.15 1.07 14.05
CA ASN A 7 11.31 0.47 13.39
C ASN A 7 10.93 -0.81 12.65
N TYR A 8 10.14 -1.69 13.28
CA TYR A 8 9.64 -2.91 12.65
C TYR A 8 8.86 -2.63 11.35
N LEU A 9 8.00 -1.61 11.36
CA LEU A 9 7.24 -1.20 10.19
C LEU A 9 8.12 -0.70 9.05
N ILE A 10 9.14 0.09 9.37
CA ILE A 10 10.10 0.61 8.41
C ILE A 10 10.93 -0.52 7.82
N GLU A 11 11.41 -1.45 8.64
CA GLU A 11 12.19 -2.61 8.19
C GLU A 11 11.38 -3.52 7.25
N ASN A 12 10.12 -3.81 7.61
CA ASN A 12 9.24 -4.61 6.76
C ASN A 12 8.97 -3.91 5.43
N ALA A 13 8.66 -2.61 5.46
CA ALA A 13 8.47 -1.82 4.24
C ALA A 13 9.73 -1.75 3.36
N GLN A 14 10.93 -1.64 3.97
CA GLN A 14 12.20 -1.67 3.25
C GLN A 14 12.45 -3.02 2.58
N SER A 15 12.11 -4.12 3.25
CA SER A 15 12.21 -5.47 2.68
C SER A 15 11.29 -5.60 1.46
N LEU A 16 10.02 -5.22 1.59
CA LEU A 16 9.05 -5.24 0.48
C LEU A 16 9.47 -4.31 -0.67
N PHE A 17 10.07 -3.17 -0.35
CA PHE A 17 10.54 -2.22 -1.36
C PHE A 17 11.77 -2.75 -2.11
N ARG A 18 12.64 -3.50 -1.44
CA ARG A 18 13.75 -4.21 -2.10
C ARG A 18 13.23 -5.26 -3.07
N ASP A 19 12.29 -6.10 -2.61
CA ASP A 19 11.62 -7.09 -3.47
C ASP A 19 10.93 -6.43 -4.67
N TYR A 20 10.32 -5.26 -4.45
CA TYR A 20 9.75 -4.47 -5.52
C TYR A 20 10.82 -4.08 -6.53
N LEU A 21 11.92 -3.45 -6.08
CA LEU A 21 13.05 -3.01 -6.92
C LEU A 21 13.61 -4.12 -7.81
N GLU A 22 13.76 -5.33 -7.27
CA GLU A 22 14.25 -6.50 -8.04
C GLU A 22 13.29 -6.95 -9.14
N LYS A 23 12.00 -6.64 -8.99
CA LYS A 23 10.92 -7.08 -9.88
C LYS A 23 10.41 -5.96 -10.80
N ILE A 24 10.97 -4.75 -10.74
CA ILE A 24 10.59 -3.64 -11.63
C ILE A 24 11.25 -3.84 -12.99
N PRO A 25 10.50 -4.12 -14.08
CA PRO A 25 11.08 -4.09 -15.41
C PRO A 25 11.70 -2.72 -15.75
N PRO A 26 12.83 -2.69 -16.47
CA PRO A 26 13.45 -1.46 -16.95
C PRO A 26 12.51 -0.74 -17.93
N GLY A 27 12.43 0.60 -17.84
CA GLY A 27 11.56 1.41 -18.70
C GLY A 27 10.10 1.48 -18.26
N ALA A 28 9.83 1.16 -17.00
CA ALA A 28 8.49 1.25 -16.46
C ALA A 28 8.12 2.69 -16.03
N ASP A 29 8.01 3.57 -17.02
CA ASP A 29 7.64 4.99 -16.86
C ASP A 29 6.20 5.18 -16.33
N ASP A 30 5.32 4.17 -16.49
CA ASP A 30 3.92 4.18 -16.00
C ASP A 30 3.76 3.77 -14.51
N LYS A 31 4.85 3.55 -13.78
CA LYS A 31 4.80 3.06 -12.39
C LYS A 31 4.71 4.19 -11.36
N PRO A 32 4.27 3.89 -10.13
CA PRO A 32 4.58 4.75 -9.00
C PRO A 32 6.06 5.08 -8.98
N SER A 33 6.38 6.36 -8.77
CA SER A 33 7.77 6.74 -8.49
C SER A 33 8.27 5.94 -7.29
N LEU A 34 9.55 5.61 -7.28
CA LEU A 34 10.18 4.80 -6.24
C LEU A 34 9.84 5.30 -4.83
N HIS A 35 9.82 6.62 -4.64
CA HIS A 35 9.43 7.24 -3.38
C HIS A 35 7.96 6.95 -3.00
N ARG A 36 7.03 7.04 -3.96
CA ARG A 36 5.60 6.78 -3.73
C ARG A 36 5.33 5.31 -3.47
N ALA A 37 6.04 4.41 -4.17
CA ALA A 37 5.98 2.98 -3.92
C ALA A 37 6.46 2.66 -2.50
N TYR A 38 7.58 3.26 -2.07
CA TYR A 38 8.08 3.11 -0.70
C TYR A 38 7.09 3.65 0.34
N ASP A 39 6.57 4.87 0.16
CA ASP A 39 5.59 5.46 1.08
C ASP A 39 4.32 4.60 1.20
N LEU A 40 3.84 4.04 0.09
CA LEU A 40 2.72 3.10 0.09
C LEU A 40 3.01 1.85 0.90
N LEU A 41 4.19 1.26 0.72
CA LEU A 41 4.58 0.05 1.46
C LEU A 41 4.75 0.33 2.95
N VAL A 42 5.27 1.49 3.34
CA VAL A 42 5.32 1.92 4.76
C VAL A 42 3.92 2.03 5.34
N LEU A 43 2.98 2.64 4.61
CA LEU A 43 1.60 2.76 5.05
C LEU A 43 0.93 1.39 5.17
N LEU A 44 1.13 0.48 4.21
CA LEU A 44 0.58 -0.87 4.27
C LEU A 44 1.20 -1.73 5.36
N ALA A 45 2.51 -1.61 5.59
CA ALA A 45 3.19 -2.29 6.69
C ALA A 45 2.59 -1.86 8.03
N SER A 46 2.19 -0.59 8.17
CA SER A 46 1.54 -0.09 9.39
C SER A 46 0.14 -0.64 9.66
N GLY A 47 -0.42 -1.40 8.71
CA GLY A 47 -1.68 -2.11 8.84
C GLY A 47 -2.69 -1.78 7.72
N PRO A 48 -3.93 -2.28 7.86
CA PRO A 48 -4.97 -2.11 6.84
C PRO A 48 -5.34 -0.64 6.63
N ASN A 49 -5.19 -0.17 5.40
CA ASN A 49 -5.43 1.22 5.03
C ASN A 49 -6.45 1.33 3.90
N SER A 50 -7.41 2.24 4.04
CA SER A 50 -8.41 2.47 3.00
C SER A 50 -7.85 3.26 1.81
N ALA A 51 -8.32 2.98 0.59
CA ALA A 51 -7.93 3.72 -0.61
C ALA A 51 -8.10 5.25 -0.44
N PRO A 52 -9.20 5.77 0.15
CA PRO A 52 -9.35 7.19 0.42
C PRO A 52 -8.31 7.74 1.40
N ALA A 53 -7.98 6.99 2.46
CA ALA A 53 -6.97 7.41 3.42
C ALA A 53 -5.59 7.52 2.75
N LEU A 54 -5.20 6.52 1.97
CA LEU A 54 -3.93 6.54 1.21
C LEU A 54 -3.89 7.70 0.22
N ALA A 55 -4.99 7.95 -0.49
CA ALA A 55 -5.13 9.09 -1.39
C ALA A 55 -4.91 10.42 -0.65
N THR A 56 -5.49 10.58 0.55
CA THR A 56 -5.28 11.76 1.39
C THR A 56 -3.83 11.87 1.87
N TYR A 57 -3.24 10.79 2.40
CA TYR A 57 -1.86 10.79 2.91
C TYR A 57 -0.84 11.10 1.83
N LEU A 58 -1.01 10.54 0.64
CA LEU A 58 -0.08 10.72 -0.46
C LEU A 58 -0.42 11.93 -1.33
N LYS A 59 -1.55 12.61 -1.09
CA LYS A 59 -2.07 13.68 -1.95
C LYS A 59 -2.19 13.21 -3.40
N LEU A 60 -2.74 12.02 -3.57
CA LEU A 60 -2.98 11.38 -4.87
C LEU A 60 -4.48 11.18 -5.08
N SER A 61 -4.89 10.94 -6.33
CA SER A 61 -6.27 10.56 -6.61
C SER A 61 -6.51 9.11 -6.17
N ALA A 62 -7.75 8.76 -5.82
CA ALA A 62 -8.09 7.37 -5.51
C ALA A 62 -7.76 6.45 -6.70
N HIS A 63 -7.99 6.90 -7.94
CA HIS A 63 -7.64 6.18 -9.15
C HIS A 63 -6.15 5.83 -9.19
N THR A 64 -5.27 6.81 -8.95
CA THR A 64 -3.82 6.61 -8.90
C THR A 64 -3.41 5.63 -7.81
N ILE A 65 -4.07 5.64 -6.64
CA ILE A 65 -3.83 4.63 -5.60
C ILE A 65 -4.17 3.23 -6.12
N PHE A 66 -5.30 3.04 -6.81
CA PHE A 66 -5.64 1.75 -7.40
C PHE A 66 -4.63 1.29 -8.45
N GLU A 67 -4.16 2.20 -9.31
CA GLU A 67 -3.11 1.90 -10.30
C GLU A 67 -1.82 1.47 -9.62
N TYR A 68 -1.37 2.23 -8.61
CA TYR A 68 -0.15 1.93 -7.87
C TYR A 68 -0.25 0.60 -7.13
N MET A 69 -1.39 0.32 -6.50
CA MET A 69 -1.63 -0.98 -5.87
C MET A 69 -1.61 -2.12 -6.90
N GLY A 70 -2.21 -1.94 -8.07
CA GLY A 70 -2.18 -2.92 -9.15
C GLY A 70 -0.76 -3.20 -9.65
N VAL A 71 0.10 -2.17 -9.75
CA VAL A 71 1.52 -2.35 -10.09
C VAL A 71 2.25 -3.15 -9.02
N LEU A 72 2.05 -2.82 -7.75
CA LEU A 72 2.69 -3.51 -6.63
C LEU A 72 2.22 -4.97 -6.52
N GLU A 73 0.92 -5.23 -6.73
CA GLU A 73 0.35 -6.59 -6.83
C GLU A 73 0.95 -7.36 -8.03
N SER A 74 1.07 -6.72 -9.19
CA SER A 74 1.65 -7.32 -10.40
C SER A 74 3.14 -7.61 -10.27
N ALA A 75 3.85 -6.83 -9.45
CA ALA A 75 5.23 -7.09 -9.04
C ALA A 75 5.32 -8.27 -8.05
N GLY A 76 4.21 -8.93 -7.72
CA GLY A 76 4.20 -10.11 -6.84
C GLY A 76 4.42 -9.77 -5.37
N LEU A 77 4.17 -8.53 -4.95
CA LEU A 77 4.15 -8.19 -3.53
C LEU A 77 2.90 -8.79 -2.87
N PRO A 78 2.97 -9.18 -1.59
CA PRO A 78 1.88 -9.82 -0.87
C PRO A 78 0.81 -8.81 -0.45
N ILE A 79 0.26 -8.04 -1.39
CA ILE A 79 -0.81 -7.07 -1.17
C ILE A 79 -2.15 -7.73 -1.45
N ALA A 80 -3.14 -7.39 -0.64
CA ALA A 80 -4.52 -7.79 -0.84
C ALA A 80 -5.46 -6.62 -0.60
N ARG A 81 -6.68 -6.77 -1.10
CA ARG A 81 -7.75 -5.78 -1.00
C ARG A 81 -9.04 -6.43 -0.51
N MET A 82 -9.75 -5.76 0.38
CA MET A 82 -11.08 -6.16 0.84
C MET A 82 -12.05 -4.98 0.69
N SER A 83 -13.30 -5.29 0.39
CA SER A 83 -14.38 -4.31 0.42
C SER A 83 -14.97 -4.28 1.83
N ARG A 84 -14.86 -3.14 2.51
CA ARG A 84 -15.42 -2.95 3.86
C ARG A 84 -16.50 -1.88 3.80
N THR A 85 -17.67 -2.14 4.38
CA THR A 85 -18.72 -1.13 4.44
C THR A 85 -18.37 -0.09 5.49
N ASN A 86 -18.21 1.17 5.10
CA ASN A 86 -17.97 2.23 6.07
C ASN A 86 -19.30 2.60 6.75
N GLN A 87 -19.60 1.95 7.88
CA GLN A 87 -20.81 2.24 8.66
C GLN A 87 -20.86 3.68 9.19
N LYS A 88 -19.72 4.37 9.33
CA LYS A 88 -19.65 5.76 9.79
C LYS A 88 -19.84 6.79 8.68
N ALA A 89 -19.67 6.41 7.41
CA ALA A 89 -19.80 7.32 6.27
C ALA A 89 -20.71 6.71 5.20
N THR A 90 -22.01 7.01 5.30
CA THR A 90 -23.01 6.82 4.23
C THR A 90 -23.33 5.37 3.80
N GLY A 91 -22.81 4.35 4.49
CA GLY A 91 -23.08 2.94 4.15
C GLY A 91 -22.47 2.49 2.82
N ARG A 92 -21.55 3.29 2.24
CA ARG A 92 -20.87 2.96 0.99
C ARG A 92 -19.71 1.98 1.23
N PRO A 93 -19.51 1.01 0.33
CA PRO A 93 -18.32 0.15 0.39
C PRO A 93 -17.06 0.99 0.15
N ILE A 94 -16.04 0.77 0.97
CA ILE A 94 -14.70 1.31 0.81
C ILE A 94 -13.72 0.18 0.56
N THR A 95 -12.77 0.37 -0.35
CA THR A 95 -11.68 -0.59 -0.53
C THR A 95 -10.61 -0.35 0.52
N VAL A 96 -10.22 -1.42 1.21
CA VAL A 96 -9.13 -1.45 2.20
C VAL A 96 -8.03 -2.35 1.67
N PHE A 97 -6.82 -1.83 1.62
CA PHE A 97 -5.60 -2.55 1.24
C PHE A 97 -4.82 -2.95 2.49
N TYR A 98 -4.19 -4.11 2.44
CA TYR A 98 -3.40 -4.67 3.54
C TYR A 98 -2.37 -5.65 2.97
N LEU A 99 -1.37 -6.00 3.77
CA LEU A 99 -0.43 -7.06 3.42
C LEU A 99 -1.05 -8.42 3.81
N LYS A 100 -0.96 -9.43 2.95
CA LYS A 100 -1.55 -10.77 3.18
C LYS A 100 -1.07 -11.42 4.48
N GLN A 101 0.13 -11.05 4.95
CA GLN A 101 0.71 -11.50 6.21
C GLN A 101 0.00 -10.95 7.47
N ASP A 102 -0.87 -9.94 7.35
CA ASP A 102 -1.64 -9.37 8.47
C ASP A 102 -2.92 -10.17 8.83
N ILE A 103 -3.28 -11.23 8.09
CA ILE A 103 -4.51 -12.02 8.32
C ILE A 103 -4.20 -13.49 8.68
N ASP A 104 -3.16 -13.72 9.49
CA ASP A 104 -2.93 -15.01 10.16
C ASP A 104 -3.49 -14.99 11.60
#